data_AF-A0A929NMU2-F1
#
_entry.id   AF-A0A929NMU2-F1
#
_cell.length_a   1.000
_cell.length_b   1.000
_cell.length_c   1.000
_cell.angle_alpha   90.00
_cell.angle_beta   90.00
_cell.angle_gamma   90.00
#
_symmetry.space_group_name_H-M   'P 1'
#
loop_
_entity.id
_entity.type
_entity.pdbx_description
1 polymer ?
#
loop_
_entity_poly.entity_id
_entity_poly.type
_entity_poly.pdbx_seq_one_letter_code
_entity_poly.pdbx_strand_id
1 'polypeptide(L)' 'LHNLSYSRLISGLKKGKIALDRRVLADIAIFDPAGFGKIAGLATENL' A
#
# COMPACT_ATOMS: atom_id res chain seq x y z
N LEU A 1 10.31 6.73 -7.10
CA LEU A 1 9.24 6.80 -6.07
C LEU A 1 7.99 6.15 -6.64
N HIS A 2 7.31 5.33 -5.85
CA HIS A 2 6.17 4.50 -6.26
C HIS A 2 5.12 5.34 -7.02
N ASN A 3 5.07 5.22 -8.35
CA ASN A 3 4.16 5.98 -9.22
C ASN A 3 2.70 5.46 -9.12
N LEU A 4 2.33 5.01 -7.92
CA LEU A 4 1.01 4.51 -7.56
C LEU A 4 0.24 5.65 -6.91
N SER A 5 -0.87 6.02 -7.54
CA SER A 5 -1.89 6.80 -6.85
C SER A 5 -2.43 6.01 -5.66
N TYR A 6 -2.88 6.71 -4.63
CA TYR A 6 -3.56 6.11 -3.48
C TYR A 6 -4.71 5.18 -3.92
N SER A 7 -5.47 5.57 -4.95
CA SER A 7 -6.53 4.73 -5.52
C SER A 7 -6.03 3.39 -6.08
N ARG A 8 -4.89 3.39 -6.79
CA ARG A 8 -4.27 2.16 -7.32
C ARG A 8 -3.73 1.28 -6.20
N LEU A 9 -3.10 1.89 -5.20
CA LEU A 9 -2.59 1.19 -4.02
C LEU A 9 -3.72 0.45 -3.29
N ILE A 10 -4.81 1.15 -2.96
CA ILE A 10 -5.97 0.57 -2.28
C ILE A 10 -6.66 -0.48 -3.15
N SER A 11 -6.76 -0.26 -4.45
CA SER A 11 -7.31 -1.26 -5.38
C SER A 11 -6.51 -2.56 -5.38
N GLY A 12 -5.18 -2.48 -5.45
CA GLY A 12 -4.29 -3.64 -5.41
C GLY A 12 -4.38 -4.40 -4.09
N LEU A 13 -4.38 -3.68 -2.95
CA LEU A 13 -4.57 -4.29 -1.64
C LEU A 13 -5.92 -5.00 -1.53
N LYS A 14 -6.99 -4.38 -2.04
CA LYS A 14 -8.34 -4.98 -2.06
C LYS A 14 -8.39 -6.23 -2.93
N LYS A 15 -7.73 -6.24 -4.09
CA LYS A 15 -7.63 -7.41 -4.99
C LYS A 15 -6.85 -8.55 -4.35
N GLY A 16 -5.77 -8.23 -3.63
CA GLY A 16 -5.00 -9.18 -2.82
C GLY A 16 -5.72 -9.67 -1.55
N LYS A 17 -6.97 -9.23 -1.30
CA LYS A 17 -7.73 -9.49 -0.07
C LYS A 17 -6.99 -9.05 1.21
N ILE A 18 -6.12 -8.05 1.09
CA ILE A 18 -5.36 -7.48 2.20
C ILE A 18 -6.23 -6.40 2.84
N ALA A 19 -6.83 -6.74 3.99
CA ALA A 19 -7.58 -5.80 4.80
C ALA A 19 -6.60 -4.96 5.66
N LEU A 20 -6.14 -3.84 5.11
CA LEU A 20 -5.28 -2.89 5.81
C LEU A 20 -6.04 -1.61 6.13
N ASP A 21 -5.93 -1.11 7.37
CA ASP A 21 -6.51 0.18 7.73
C ASP A 21 -5.73 1.33 7.08
N ARG A 22 -6.45 2.25 6.45
CA ARG A 22 -5.89 3.44 5.80
C ARG A 22 -5.12 4.35 6.75
N ARG A 23 -5.48 4.41 8.03
CA ARG A 23 -4.79 5.21 9.05
C ARG A 23 -3.43 4.61 9.34
N VAL A 24 -3.41 3.30 9.60
CA VAL A 24 -2.18 2.54 9.81
C VAL A 24 -1.27 2.61 8.59
N LEU A 25 -1.83 2.54 7.38
CA LEU A 25 -1.07 2.71 6.14
C LEU A 25 -0.39 4.08 6.04
N ALA A 26 -1.09 5.16 6.41
CA ALA A 26 -0.52 6.50 6.42
C ALA A 26 0.58 6.65 7.48
N ASP A 27 0.37 6.08 8.66
CA ASP A 27 1.37 6.07 9.73
C ASP A 27 2.61 5.28 9.29
N ILE A 28 2.44 4.09 8.70
CA ILE A 28 3.55 3.31 8.13
C ILE A 28 4.27 4.10 7.04
N ALA A 29 3.55 4.81 6.16
CA ALA A 29 4.19 5.62 5.12
C ALA A 29 5.10 6.73 5.68
N ILE A 30 4.77 7.27 6.86
CA ILE A 30 5.50 8.35 7.52
C ILE A 30 6.64 7.82 8.39
N PHE A 31 6.36 6.79 9.22
CA PHE A 31 7.28 6.29 10.24
C PHE A 31 8.12 5.10 9.78
N ASP A 32 7.67 4.33 8.78
CA ASP A 32 8.38 3.18 8.21
C ASP A 32 8.29 3.14 6.67
N PRO A 33 9.12 3.95 5.98
CA PRO A 33 9.16 3.97 4.52
C PRO A 33 9.53 2.60 3.90
N ALA A 34 10.30 1.77 4.62
CA ALA A 34 10.70 0.45 4.15
C ALA A 34 9.51 -0.53 4.18
N GLY A 35 8.73 -0.53 5.25
CA GLY A 35 7.48 -1.27 5.38
C GLY A 35 6.45 -0.83 4.34
N PHE A 36 6.29 0.48 4.15
CA PHE A 36 5.42 1.02 3.09
C PHE A 36 5.83 0.53 1.70
N GLY A 37 7.13 0.49 1.40
CA GLY A 37 7.65 -0.03 0.14
C GLY A 37 7.23 -1.48 -0.13
N LYS A 38 7.23 -2.34 0.90
CA LYS A 38 6.75 -3.73 0.78
C LYS A 38 5.25 -3.80 0.51
N ILE A 39 4.45 -3.01 1.23
CA ILE A 39 2.99 -2.93 1.04
C ILE A 39 2.66 -2.43 -0.37
N ALA A 40 3.35 -1.39 -0.84
CA ALA A 40 3.21 -0.87 -2.19
C ALA A 40 3.62 -1.91 -3.25
N GLY A 41 4.66 -2.70 -3.00
CA GLY A 41 5.05 -3.84 -3.84
C GLY A 41 3.93 -4.87 -3.95
N LEU A 42 3.41 -5.35 -2.81
CA LEU A 42 2.28 -6.29 -2.77
C LEU A 42 1.03 -5.75 -3.48
N ALA A 43 0.73 -4.46 -3.32
CA ALA A 43 -0.39 -3.84 -4.02
C ALA A 43 -0.16 -3.81 -5.54
N THR A 44 1.08 -3.63 -5.99
CA THR A 44 1.43 -3.60 -7.43
C THR A 44 1.34 -4.98 -8.06
N GLU A 45 1.72 -6.03 -7.34
CA GLU A 45 1.57 -7.42 -7.79
C GLU A 45 0.11 -7.82 -7.98
N ASN A 46 -0.80 -7.21 -7.23
CA ASN A 46 -2.23 -7.48 -7.25
C ASN A 46 -3.04 -6.43 -8.06
N LEU A 47 -2.39 -5.58 -8.86
CA LEU A 47 -3.06 -4.50 -9.60
C LEU A 47 -3.91 -4.99 -10.78
#